data_AF-B8C6J2-F1
#
_entry.id   AF-B8C6J2-F1
#
_cell.length_a   1.000
_cell.length_b   1.000
_cell.length_c   1.000
_cell.angle_alpha   90.00
_cell.angle_beta   90.00
_cell.angle_gamma   90.00
#
_symmetry.space_group_name_H-M   'P 1'
#
loop_
_entity.id
_entity.type
_entity.pdbx_description
1 polymer ?
#
loop_
_entity_poly.entity_id
_entity_poly.type
_entity_poly.pdbx_seq_one_letter_code
_entity_poly.pdbx_strand_id
1 'polypeptide(L)'
;MADPRTSFASLQQQIASTPKSNNTRDDDRQCSSVSTTVASARNEIFRLGAYAGSMCTSFLSVPNDRSNSSNASSNDASNSFWAASSSSSSSSSQLRDEVATQLGMIFIQLFTICNVCDIDLCTSVLKKVELNGRKYPVELCKGKSGKYTNYSSQTGITKSEGQSTIDSPIKDNSDVDVSRNDEDGGEEDTTTVEGITFLIRHFANERLWNRFHTPRNIVLALLGEVGELAELFQWSGDVDKTDESNDNTAESVGGNPFAKQSGLMTIGWTEEEVDKVGQEVADVTIYLIRLADICHVSLAKNAVRLLEERGANTDVL
;
A
#
# COMPACT_ATOMS: atom_id res chain seq x y z
N MET A 1 -18.96 3.52 -22.15
CA MET A 1 -19.59 3.24 -20.84
C MET A 1 -18.55 3.56 -19.80
N ALA A 2 -18.90 4.40 -18.81
CA ALA A 2 -18.02 4.62 -17.67
C ALA A 2 -17.75 3.26 -17.02
N ASP A 3 -16.49 2.94 -16.89
CA ASP A 3 -16.00 1.77 -16.19
C ASP A 3 -16.54 1.78 -14.76
N PRO A 4 -17.15 0.69 -14.24
CA PRO A 4 -17.62 0.68 -12.87
C PRO A 4 -16.40 0.89 -11.96
N ARG A 5 -16.35 2.03 -11.28
CA ARG A 5 -15.29 2.34 -10.30
C ARG A 5 -15.31 1.24 -9.24
N THR A 6 -14.21 0.52 -9.07
CA THR A 6 -14.16 -0.61 -8.14
C THR A 6 -13.85 -0.07 -6.75
N SER A 7 -14.75 -0.31 -5.80
CA SER A 7 -14.53 0.07 -4.40
C SER A 7 -13.56 -0.88 -3.70
N PHE A 8 -12.83 -0.36 -2.71
CA PHE A 8 -11.99 -1.18 -1.82
C PHE A 8 -12.83 -2.25 -1.13
N ALA A 9 -14.05 -1.91 -0.70
CA ALA A 9 -14.98 -2.85 -0.09
C ALA A 9 -15.39 -4.00 -1.03
N SER A 10 -15.62 -3.72 -2.32
CA SER A 10 -15.95 -4.75 -3.29
C SER A 10 -14.78 -5.71 -3.54
N LEU A 11 -13.56 -5.18 -3.68
CA LEU A 11 -12.34 -6.00 -3.80
C LEU A 11 -12.12 -6.87 -2.55
N GLN A 12 -12.31 -6.27 -1.38
CA GLN A 12 -12.20 -6.94 -0.09
C GLN A 12 -13.15 -8.14 0.02
N GLN A 13 -14.41 -7.97 -0.40
CA GLN A 13 -15.40 -9.05 -0.45
C GLN A 13 -15.01 -10.14 -1.46
N GLN A 14 -14.55 -9.77 -2.65
CA GLN A 14 -14.16 -10.73 -3.69
C GLN A 14 -12.96 -11.57 -3.25
N ILE A 15 -11.96 -10.96 -2.62
CA ILE A 15 -10.79 -11.65 -2.06
C ILE A 15 -11.22 -12.64 -0.98
N ALA A 16 -12.10 -12.23 -0.06
CA ALA A 16 -12.62 -13.11 0.98
C ALA A 16 -13.41 -14.31 0.43
N SER A 17 -14.06 -14.15 -0.73
CA SER A 17 -14.80 -15.22 -1.41
C SER A 17 -13.95 -16.15 -2.29
N THR A 18 -12.71 -15.76 -2.63
CA THR A 18 -11.85 -16.52 -3.53
C THR A 18 -11.06 -17.57 -2.73
N PRO A 19 -11.15 -18.87 -3.04
CA PRO A 19 -10.39 -19.90 -2.31
C PRO A 19 -8.87 -19.72 -2.46
N LYS A 20 -8.13 -19.92 -1.37
CA LYS A 20 -6.65 -19.90 -1.41
C LYS A 20 -6.16 -21.07 -2.26
N SER A 21 -5.23 -20.82 -3.19
CA SER A 21 -4.61 -21.88 -4.01
C SER A 21 -3.92 -22.92 -3.11
N ASN A 22 -4.41 -24.16 -3.14
CA ASN A 22 -3.88 -25.33 -2.42
C ASN A 22 -2.56 -25.86 -3.03
N ASN A 23 -1.53 -25.01 -3.18
CA ASN A 23 -0.22 -25.42 -3.69
C ASN A 23 0.88 -25.49 -2.62
N THR A 24 0.50 -25.57 -1.33
CA THR A 24 1.39 -26.02 -0.25
C THR A 24 1.12 -27.50 0.03
N ARG A 25 2.18 -28.31 -0.09
CA ARG A 25 2.18 -29.76 0.09
C ARG A 25 1.42 -30.20 1.35
N ASP A 26 0.71 -31.31 1.21
CA ASP A 26 -0.17 -31.97 2.18
C ASP A 26 0.47 -32.25 3.57
N ASP A 27 0.47 -31.27 4.47
CA ASP A 27 0.64 -31.54 5.92
C ASP A 27 -0.42 -30.88 6.83
N ASP A 28 -1.26 -29.95 6.33
CA ASP A 28 -2.21 -29.19 7.16
C ASP A 28 -3.69 -29.62 7.05
N ARG A 29 -3.97 -30.93 6.87
CA ARG A 29 -5.37 -31.44 6.87
C ARG A 29 -5.99 -31.58 8.27
N GLN A 30 -5.64 -30.68 9.21
CA GLN A 30 -6.26 -30.71 10.53
C GLN A 30 -6.29 -29.34 11.24
N CYS A 31 -6.89 -28.33 10.61
CA CYS A 31 -7.44 -27.20 11.38
C CYS A 31 -8.59 -26.51 10.63
N SER A 32 -9.81 -27.03 10.81
CA SER A 32 -11.06 -26.37 10.42
C SER A 32 -11.41 -25.24 11.41
N SER A 33 -10.56 -24.23 11.47
CA SER A 33 -10.78 -22.89 12.03
C SER A 33 -9.47 -22.15 11.81
N VAL A 34 -9.39 -21.27 10.82
CA VAL A 34 -8.15 -20.53 10.52
C VAL A 34 -7.84 -19.65 11.73
N SER A 35 -6.96 -20.14 12.60
CA SER A 35 -6.37 -19.32 13.65
C SER A 35 -5.48 -18.30 12.96
N THR A 36 -5.92 -17.04 12.93
CA THR A 36 -5.17 -15.91 12.39
C THR A 36 -3.97 -15.65 13.30
N THR A 37 -2.87 -16.36 13.06
CA THR A 37 -1.65 -16.25 13.87
C THR A 37 -0.71 -15.19 13.31
N VAL A 38 0.15 -14.62 14.17
CA VAL A 38 1.28 -13.76 13.78
C VAL A 38 2.17 -14.41 12.71
N ALA A 39 2.34 -15.74 12.77
CA ALA A 39 3.06 -16.52 11.77
C ALA A 39 2.42 -16.42 10.37
N SER A 40 1.08 -16.35 10.31
CA SER A 40 0.36 -16.09 9.06
C SER A 40 0.73 -14.71 8.51
N ALA A 41 0.74 -13.65 9.33
CA ALA A 41 1.06 -12.30 8.88
C ALA A 41 2.49 -12.19 8.31
N ARG A 42 3.46 -12.79 9.01
CA ARG A 42 4.87 -12.83 8.55
C ARG A 42 5.03 -13.48 7.18
N ASN A 43 4.36 -14.61 6.95
CA ASN A 43 4.41 -15.30 5.66
C ASN A 43 3.82 -14.46 4.52
N GLU A 44 2.72 -13.74 4.78
CA GLU A 44 2.10 -12.85 3.80
C GLU A 44 2.99 -11.63 3.49
N ILE A 45 3.65 -11.06 4.50
CA ILE A 45 4.62 -9.95 4.32
C ILE A 45 5.86 -10.42 3.55
N PHE A 46 6.34 -11.64 3.80
CA PHE A 46 7.47 -12.18 3.02
C PHE A 46 7.12 -12.34 1.54
N ARG A 47 5.91 -12.81 1.22
CA ARG A 47 5.40 -12.87 -0.16
C ARG A 47 5.30 -11.48 -0.78
N LEU A 48 4.81 -10.50 -0.03
CA LEU A 48 4.78 -9.09 -0.46
C LEU A 48 6.18 -8.59 -0.84
N GLY A 49 7.19 -8.85 -0.01
CA GLY A 49 8.59 -8.53 -0.28
C GLY A 49 9.14 -9.21 -1.54
N ALA A 50 8.81 -10.48 -1.76
CA ALA A 50 9.21 -11.20 -2.96
C ALA A 50 8.63 -10.56 -4.24
N TYR A 51 7.36 -10.19 -4.24
CA TYR A 51 6.74 -9.49 -5.37
C TYR A 51 7.36 -8.09 -5.59
N ALA A 52 7.59 -7.33 -4.51
CA ALA A 52 8.24 -6.02 -4.60
C ALA A 52 9.66 -6.11 -5.17
N GLY A 53 10.46 -7.09 -4.72
CA GLY A 53 11.81 -7.34 -5.24
C GLY A 53 11.81 -7.77 -6.72
N SER A 54 10.84 -8.58 -7.13
CA SER A 54 10.65 -8.95 -8.54
C SER A 54 10.35 -7.71 -9.39
N MET A 55 9.49 -6.80 -8.92
CA MET A 55 9.21 -5.56 -9.65
C MET A 55 10.45 -4.69 -9.78
N CYS A 56 11.24 -4.56 -8.71
CA CYS A 56 12.52 -3.85 -8.77
C CYS A 56 13.42 -4.42 -9.86
N THR A 57 13.51 -5.75 -9.98
CA THR A 57 14.28 -6.40 -11.06
C THR A 57 13.77 -5.97 -12.45
N SER A 58 12.45 -6.02 -12.67
CA SER A 58 11.82 -5.61 -13.93
C SER A 58 12.10 -4.14 -14.27
N PHE A 59 11.87 -3.21 -13.35
CA PHE A 59 12.04 -1.77 -13.58
C PHE A 59 13.50 -1.32 -13.69
N LEU A 60 14.42 -1.96 -12.96
CA LEU A 60 15.84 -1.60 -12.97
C LEU A 60 16.59 -2.22 -14.15
N SER A 61 16.06 -3.27 -14.78
CA SER A 61 16.63 -3.89 -15.98
C SER A 61 16.59 -2.99 -17.23
N VAL A 62 15.65 -2.06 -17.29
CA VAL A 62 15.52 -1.12 -18.41
C VAL A 62 16.69 -0.13 -18.38
N PRO A 63 17.34 0.23 -19.50
CA PRO A 63 18.41 1.24 -19.53
C PRO A 63 17.92 2.64 -19.14
N ASN A 64 18.73 3.42 -18.41
CA ASN A 64 18.41 4.79 -18.00
C ASN A 64 18.91 5.77 -19.05
N ASP A 65 18.23 5.89 -20.19
CA ASP A 65 18.72 6.74 -21.28
C ASP A 65 18.39 8.22 -21.03
N ARG A 66 19.21 8.87 -20.20
CA ARG A 66 19.07 10.30 -19.84
C ARG A 66 19.50 11.25 -20.95
N SER A 67 20.01 10.74 -22.07
CA SER A 67 20.62 11.53 -23.15
C SER A 67 19.64 12.45 -23.90
N ASN A 68 18.33 12.21 -23.81
CA ASN A 68 17.28 13.00 -24.48
C ASN A 68 16.33 13.79 -23.53
N SER A 69 16.57 13.78 -22.21
CA SER A 69 15.55 14.18 -21.21
C SER A 69 15.56 15.67 -20.81
N SER A 70 16.36 16.54 -21.43
CA SER A 70 16.52 17.93 -20.96
C SER A 70 15.26 18.81 -21.09
N ASN A 71 14.22 18.38 -21.83
CA ASN A 71 12.98 19.14 -22.03
C ASN A 71 11.68 18.34 -21.80
N ALA A 72 11.76 17.13 -21.22
CA ALA A 72 10.60 16.26 -21.05
C ALA A 72 9.73 16.73 -19.86
N SER A 73 8.44 17.02 -20.11
CA SER A 73 7.47 17.31 -19.06
C SER A 73 7.22 16.05 -18.20
N SER A 74 6.69 16.19 -16.98
CA SER A 74 6.60 15.07 -16.04
C SER A 74 5.70 13.89 -16.48
N ASN A 75 4.79 14.10 -17.43
CA ASN A 75 3.97 13.04 -18.03
C ASN A 75 4.73 12.20 -19.08
N ASP A 76 5.97 12.56 -19.38
CA ASP A 76 6.78 11.95 -20.44
C ASP A 76 7.75 10.89 -19.90
N ALA A 77 7.92 10.80 -18.57
CA ALA A 77 8.83 9.83 -17.95
C ALA A 77 8.36 8.37 -18.08
N SER A 78 7.04 8.13 -18.04
CA SER A 78 6.44 6.81 -18.25
C SER A 78 6.54 6.36 -19.70
N ASN A 79 6.22 7.27 -20.64
CA ASN A 79 6.39 7.06 -22.06
C ASN A 79 7.85 6.79 -22.40
N SER A 80 8.78 7.55 -21.80
CA SER A 80 10.22 7.30 -21.92
C SER A 80 10.62 5.92 -21.40
N PHE A 81 10.07 5.47 -20.27
CA PHE A 81 10.36 4.13 -19.73
C PHE A 81 9.89 3.02 -20.68
N TRP A 82 8.63 3.06 -21.13
CA TRP A 82 8.11 2.05 -22.05
C TRP A 82 8.79 2.12 -23.43
N ALA A 83 9.13 3.31 -23.92
CA ALA A 83 9.92 3.48 -25.13
C ALA A 83 11.32 2.85 -24.99
N ALA A 84 12.01 3.09 -23.88
CA ALA A 84 13.33 2.49 -23.61
C ALA A 84 13.28 0.96 -23.48
N SER A 85 12.14 0.38 -23.08
CA SER A 85 11.94 -1.07 -23.04
C SER A 85 11.69 -1.72 -24.42
N SER A 86 11.52 -0.91 -25.48
CA SER A 86 10.99 -1.38 -26.77
C SER A 86 12.04 -1.89 -27.77
N SER A 87 13.22 -2.32 -27.33
CA SER A 87 14.28 -2.88 -28.21
C SER A 87 13.82 -4.09 -29.04
N SER A 88 12.71 -4.74 -28.66
CA SER A 88 11.88 -5.56 -29.55
C SER A 88 10.40 -5.47 -29.13
N SER A 89 9.48 -5.39 -30.09
CA SER A 89 8.04 -5.15 -29.81
C SER A 89 7.40 -6.23 -28.93
N SER A 90 7.81 -7.49 -29.08
CA SER A 90 7.30 -8.63 -28.29
C SER A 90 7.78 -8.63 -26.83
N SER A 91 8.99 -8.11 -26.57
CA SER A 91 9.54 -8.06 -25.21
C SER A 91 8.90 -6.95 -24.36
N SER A 92 8.53 -5.83 -24.99
CA SER A 92 7.91 -4.69 -24.28
C SER A 92 6.46 -4.98 -23.85
N SER A 93 5.69 -5.72 -24.64
CA SER A 93 4.34 -6.15 -24.22
C SER A 93 4.41 -7.16 -23.07
N GLN A 94 5.34 -8.14 -23.16
CA GLN A 94 5.56 -9.11 -22.08
C GLN A 94 5.94 -8.44 -20.75
N LEU A 95 6.83 -7.43 -20.80
CA LEU A 95 7.20 -6.67 -19.61
C LEU A 95 6.01 -5.89 -19.02
N ARG A 96 5.16 -5.29 -19.88
CA ARG A 96 3.95 -4.59 -19.42
C ARG A 96 2.98 -5.55 -18.72
N ASP A 97 2.75 -6.71 -19.30
CA ASP A 97 1.86 -7.73 -18.73
C ASP A 97 2.41 -8.28 -17.40
N GLU A 98 3.73 -8.49 -17.34
CA GLU A 98 4.41 -8.92 -16.12
C GLU A 98 4.34 -7.87 -15.02
N VAL A 99 4.65 -6.60 -15.33
CA VAL A 99 4.53 -5.47 -14.39
C VAL A 99 3.09 -5.33 -13.91
N ALA A 100 2.11 -5.37 -14.82
CA ALA A 100 0.71 -5.31 -14.44
C ALA A 100 0.38 -6.45 -13.48
N THR A 101 0.69 -7.69 -13.85
CA THR A 101 0.47 -8.87 -13.01
C THR A 101 1.08 -8.69 -11.61
N GLN A 102 2.33 -8.26 -11.50
CA GLN A 102 2.99 -8.05 -10.21
C GLN A 102 2.33 -6.93 -9.38
N LEU A 103 1.93 -5.81 -9.99
CA LEU A 103 1.19 -4.74 -9.30
C LEU A 103 -0.12 -5.26 -8.70
N GLY A 104 -0.89 -6.04 -9.48
CA GLY A 104 -2.15 -6.64 -9.01
C GLY A 104 -1.92 -7.67 -7.90
N MET A 105 -0.86 -8.47 -8.00
CA MET A 105 -0.47 -9.44 -6.97
C MET A 105 -0.13 -8.78 -5.64
N ILE A 106 0.64 -7.68 -5.66
CA ILE A 106 0.97 -6.89 -4.46
C ILE A 106 -0.30 -6.30 -3.86
N PHE A 107 -1.20 -5.78 -4.70
CA PHE A 107 -2.45 -5.19 -4.21
C PHE A 107 -3.33 -6.22 -3.48
N ILE A 108 -3.51 -7.40 -4.07
CA ILE A 108 -4.23 -8.52 -3.44
C ILE A 108 -3.52 -8.97 -2.15
N GLN A 109 -2.19 -8.98 -2.15
CA GLN A 109 -1.40 -9.36 -0.99
C GLN A 109 -1.58 -8.38 0.18
N LEU A 110 -1.69 -7.07 -0.09
CA LEU A 110 -1.96 -6.04 0.92
C LEU A 110 -3.32 -6.24 1.59
N PHE A 111 -4.38 -6.50 0.82
CA PHE A 111 -5.69 -6.87 1.38
C PHE A 111 -5.62 -8.15 2.22
N THR A 112 -4.80 -9.13 1.81
CA THR A 112 -4.62 -10.36 2.58
C THR A 112 -3.94 -10.08 3.92
N ILE A 113 -2.93 -9.22 3.95
CA ILE A 113 -2.27 -8.77 5.18
C ILE A 113 -3.26 -8.01 6.06
N CYS A 114 -4.01 -7.06 5.49
CA CYS A 114 -5.06 -6.31 6.19
C CYS A 114 -6.09 -7.22 6.86
N ASN A 115 -6.55 -8.27 6.18
CA ASN A 115 -7.48 -9.24 6.76
C ASN A 115 -6.90 -9.99 7.96
N VAL A 116 -5.62 -10.37 7.87
CA VAL A 116 -4.93 -11.05 8.97
C VAL A 116 -4.73 -10.11 10.15
N CYS A 117 -4.54 -8.82 9.88
CA CYS A 117 -4.24 -7.80 10.88
C CYS A 117 -5.48 -7.03 11.38
N ASP A 118 -6.66 -7.33 10.84
CA ASP A 118 -7.91 -6.58 11.07
C ASP A 118 -7.79 -5.08 10.81
N ILE A 119 -7.27 -4.73 9.63
CA ILE A 119 -7.02 -3.34 9.20
C ILE A 119 -7.94 -2.99 8.03
N ASP A 120 -8.66 -1.86 8.13
CA ASP A 120 -9.33 -1.26 6.98
C ASP A 120 -8.31 -0.52 6.10
N LEU A 121 -7.95 -1.14 4.98
CA LEU A 121 -6.96 -0.60 4.04
C LEU A 121 -7.36 0.78 3.50
N CYS A 122 -8.62 0.99 3.16
CA CYS A 122 -9.09 2.23 2.55
C CYS A 122 -8.97 3.37 3.57
N THR A 123 -9.48 3.14 4.78
CA THR A 123 -9.42 4.13 5.87
C THR A 123 -7.96 4.45 6.23
N SER A 124 -7.09 3.44 6.33
CA SER A 124 -5.66 3.63 6.60
C SER A 124 -4.96 4.48 5.52
N VAL A 125 -5.26 4.26 4.24
CA VAL A 125 -4.70 5.07 3.15
C VAL A 125 -5.17 6.52 3.23
N LEU A 126 -6.46 6.77 3.48
CA LEU A 126 -7.00 8.12 3.59
C LEU A 126 -6.38 8.90 4.75
N LYS A 127 -6.30 8.28 5.94
CA LYS A 127 -5.60 8.82 7.10
C LYS A 127 -4.13 9.11 6.82
N LYS A 128 -3.46 8.22 6.09
CA LYS A 128 -2.04 8.39 5.76
C LYS A 128 -1.80 9.52 4.77
N VAL A 129 -2.66 9.67 3.76
CA VAL A 129 -2.61 10.81 2.83
C VAL A 129 -2.82 12.14 3.59
N GLU A 130 -3.78 12.18 4.53
CA GLU A 130 -4.01 13.35 5.38
C GLU A 130 -2.77 13.70 6.24
N LEU A 131 -2.19 12.71 6.93
CA LEU A 131 -0.95 12.86 7.69
C LEU A 131 0.20 13.34 6.81
N ASN A 132 0.35 12.78 5.61
CA ASN A 132 1.36 13.20 4.66
C ASN A 132 1.14 14.66 4.18
N GLY A 133 -0.11 15.11 4.11
CA GLY A 133 -0.47 16.52 3.89
C GLY A 133 0.12 17.44 4.95
N ARG A 134 -0.01 17.06 6.23
CA ARG A 134 0.56 17.79 7.37
C ARG A 134 2.09 17.72 7.42
N LYS A 135 2.68 16.55 7.08
CA LYS A 135 4.15 16.37 7.00
C LYS A 135 4.80 17.19 5.90
N TYR A 136 4.10 17.36 4.78
CA TYR A 136 4.61 18.03 3.58
C TYR A 136 3.70 19.18 3.15
N PRO A 137 3.65 20.30 3.88
CA PRO A 137 2.87 21.46 3.45
C PRO A 137 3.38 22.02 2.13
N VAL A 138 2.46 22.34 1.20
CA VAL A 138 2.77 22.69 -0.19
C VAL A 138 3.71 23.89 -0.26
N GLU A 139 3.43 24.92 0.52
CA GLU A 139 4.20 26.15 0.62
C GLU A 139 5.65 25.95 1.07
N LEU A 140 5.95 24.86 1.78
CA LEU A 140 7.30 24.55 2.26
C LEU A 140 8.07 23.64 1.29
N CYS A 141 7.39 22.66 0.69
CA CYS A 141 8.03 21.55 -0.03
C CYS A 141 7.89 21.58 -1.56
N LYS A 142 7.13 22.52 -2.14
CA LYS A 142 6.88 22.58 -3.58
C LYS A 142 8.19 22.58 -4.39
N GLY A 143 8.31 21.62 -5.30
CA GLY A 143 9.46 21.41 -6.18
C GLY A 143 10.71 20.83 -5.50
N LYS A 144 10.64 20.44 -4.22
CA LYS A 144 11.76 19.91 -3.42
C LYS A 144 11.53 18.43 -3.07
N SER A 145 12.58 17.63 -3.14
CA SER A 145 12.55 16.19 -2.79
C SER A 145 13.06 15.88 -1.37
N GLY A 146 13.21 16.91 -0.53
CA GLY A 146 13.69 16.74 0.84
C GLY A 146 12.68 15.99 1.72
N LYS A 147 13.17 15.26 2.72
CA LYS A 147 12.31 14.58 3.72
C LYS A 147 11.53 15.59 4.56
N TYR A 148 10.37 15.17 5.08
CA TYR A 148 9.51 16.00 5.93
C TYR A 148 10.24 16.56 7.16
N THR A 149 11.29 15.87 7.62
CA THR A 149 12.12 16.31 8.75
C THR A 149 12.75 17.70 8.55
N ASN A 150 12.87 18.16 7.30
CA ASN A 150 13.32 19.51 6.98
C ASN A 150 12.30 20.60 7.37
N TYR A 151 11.06 20.21 7.63
CA TYR A 151 9.94 21.09 7.95
C TYR A 151 9.43 20.88 9.38
N SER A 152 10.06 20.01 10.18
CA SER A 152 9.62 19.67 11.53
C SER A 152 9.50 20.87 12.47
N SER A 153 10.34 21.90 12.30
CA SER A 153 10.24 23.11 13.12
C SER A 153 9.00 23.94 12.82
N GLN A 154 8.44 23.83 11.60
CA GLN A 154 7.20 24.50 11.20
C GLN A 154 5.96 23.64 11.45
N THR A 155 6.06 22.32 11.22
CA THR A 155 4.91 21.41 11.30
C THR A 155 4.71 20.81 12.69
N GLY A 156 5.74 20.80 13.54
CA GLY A 156 5.74 20.08 14.81
C GLY A 156 5.82 18.55 14.66
N ILE A 157 5.91 18.02 13.43
CA ILE A 157 5.98 16.58 13.19
C ILE A 157 7.43 16.15 13.07
N THR A 158 7.88 15.29 13.98
CA THR A 158 9.26 14.76 14.04
C THR A 158 9.25 13.26 13.77
N LYS A 159 10.39 12.58 13.88
CA LYS A 159 10.43 11.11 13.75
C LYS A 159 9.68 10.38 14.88
N SER A 160 9.57 10.99 16.05
CA SER A 160 8.96 10.40 17.25
C SER A 160 7.61 11.01 17.61
N GLU A 161 7.30 12.22 17.13
CA GLU A 161 6.11 12.97 17.53
C GLU A 161 5.27 13.39 16.33
N GLY A 162 3.95 13.41 16.49
CA GLY A 162 3.00 13.84 15.45
C GLY A 162 2.82 12.86 14.30
N GLN A 163 3.25 11.60 14.47
CA GLN A 163 3.19 10.53 13.48
C GLN A 163 1.90 9.71 13.52
N SER A 164 1.20 9.68 14.66
CA SER A 164 0.01 8.83 14.81
C SER A 164 -1.17 9.31 13.96
N THR A 165 -2.00 8.36 13.52
CA THR A 165 -3.27 8.63 12.84
C THR A 165 -4.52 8.27 13.67
N ILE A 166 -4.34 7.85 14.93
CA ILE A 166 -5.43 7.51 15.84
C ILE A 166 -6.42 8.68 15.99
N ASP A 167 -5.87 9.87 16.23
CA ASP A 167 -6.64 11.11 16.41
C ASP A 167 -7.08 11.77 15.10
N SER A 168 -6.90 11.11 13.94
CA SER A 168 -7.36 11.65 12.66
C SER A 168 -8.87 11.93 12.73
N PRO A 169 -9.33 13.05 12.13
CA PRO A 169 -10.75 13.36 11.97
C PRO A 169 -11.46 12.36 11.06
N ILE A 170 -10.74 11.65 10.19
CA ILE A 170 -11.28 10.61 9.31
C ILE A 170 -11.51 9.37 10.17
N LYS A 171 -12.77 9.02 10.43
CA LYS A 171 -13.15 7.81 11.17
C LYS A 171 -13.56 6.68 10.24
N ASP A 172 -14.16 7.01 9.10
CA ASP A 172 -14.49 6.05 8.05
C ASP A 172 -14.32 6.62 6.63
N ASN A 173 -14.51 5.77 5.62
CA ASN A 173 -14.31 6.10 4.20
C ASN A 173 -15.28 7.16 3.64
N SER A 174 -16.32 7.54 4.38
CA SER A 174 -17.31 8.56 4.00
C SER A 174 -17.00 9.96 4.56
N ASP A 175 -16.04 10.07 5.49
CA ASP A 175 -15.68 11.33 6.15
C ASP A 175 -14.78 12.25 5.30
N VAL A 176 -14.22 11.75 4.19
CA VAL A 176 -13.35 12.56 3.34
C VAL A 176 -14.20 13.41 2.41
N ASP A 177 -14.33 14.69 2.76
CA ASP A 177 -14.95 15.69 1.88
C ASP A 177 -14.02 15.98 0.69
N VAL A 178 -14.21 15.23 -0.40
CA VAL A 178 -13.54 15.46 -1.69
C VAL A 178 -14.27 16.52 -2.52
N SER A 179 -15.14 17.35 -1.90
CA SER A 179 -15.81 18.48 -2.56
C SER A 179 -14.83 19.61 -2.89
N ARG A 180 -13.74 19.30 -3.61
CA ARG A 180 -13.01 20.28 -4.41
C ARG A 180 -13.52 20.13 -5.83
N ASN A 181 -14.40 21.07 -6.19
CA ASN A 181 -14.84 21.30 -7.55
C ASN A 181 -13.62 21.67 -8.41
N ASP A 182 -12.98 20.67 -9.01
CA ASP A 182 -12.30 20.92 -10.27
C ASP A 182 -13.37 21.24 -11.33
N GLU A 183 -13.02 22.08 -12.30
CA GLU A 183 -13.93 22.62 -13.34
C GLU A 183 -14.62 21.52 -14.19
N ASP A 184 -14.29 20.24 -13.98
CA ASP A 184 -14.85 19.06 -14.65
C ASP A 184 -16.00 18.36 -13.89
N GLY A 185 -16.40 18.86 -12.71
CA GLY A 185 -17.72 18.56 -12.12
C GLY A 185 -18.00 17.11 -11.69
N GLY A 186 -16.98 16.29 -11.49
CA GLY A 186 -17.14 14.93 -10.95
C GLY A 186 -16.90 14.89 -9.44
N GLU A 187 -17.91 14.53 -8.65
CA GLU A 187 -17.72 14.08 -7.27
C GLU A 187 -16.92 12.76 -7.32
N GLU A 188 -15.67 12.81 -6.86
CA GLU A 188 -14.80 11.64 -6.88
C GLU A 188 -14.91 10.84 -5.58
N ASP A 189 -15.40 9.62 -5.72
CA ASP A 189 -15.65 8.69 -4.62
C ASP A 189 -14.33 8.11 -4.09
N THR A 190 -13.88 8.60 -2.92
CA THR A 190 -12.66 8.12 -2.23
C THR A 190 -12.75 6.70 -1.69
N THR A 191 -13.92 6.04 -1.78
CA THR A 191 -14.03 4.61 -1.47
C THR A 191 -13.54 3.72 -2.62
N THR A 192 -13.20 4.33 -3.77
CA THR A 192 -12.76 3.63 -4.99
C THR A 192 -11.27 3.73 -5.24
N VAL A 193 -10.71 2.73 -5.94
CA VAL A 193 -9.29 2.75 -6.34
C VAL A 193 -9.00 3.95 -7.22
N GLU A 194 -9.92 4.30 -8.13
CA GLU A 194 -9.79 5.46 -9.00
C GLU A 194 -9.81 6.79 -8.22
N GLY A 195 -10.71 6.95 -7.24
CA GLY A 195 -10.77 8.14 -6.40
C GLY A 195 -9.51 8.33 -5.55
N ILE A 196 -8.98 7.26 -4.94
CA ILE A 196 -7.70 7.32 -4.22
C ILE A 196 -6.54 7.62 -5.19
N THR A 197 -6.56 7.05 -6.40
CA THR A 197 -5.54 7.34 -7.42
C THR A 197 -5.53 8.84 -7.76
N PHE A 198 -6.70 9.44 -7.94
CA PHE A 198 -6.82 10.88 -8.18
C PHE A 198 -6.29 11.69 -7.00
N LEU A 199 -6.68 11.35 -5.77
CA LEU A 199 -6.22 12.02 -4.55
C LEU A 199 -4.67 12.04 -4.46
N ILE A 200 -4.03 10.89 -4.69
CA ILE A 200 -2.57 10.75 -4.67
C ILE A 200 -1.93 11.56 -5.82
N ARG A 201 -2.52 11.52 -7.02
CA ARG A 201 -2.05 12.30 -8.17
C ARG A 201 -2.11 13.79 -7.91
N HIS A 202 -3.24 14.27 -7.37
CA HIS A 202 -3.43 15.66 -6.98
C HIS A 202 -2.40 16.09 -5.93
N PHE A 203 -2.21 15.28 -4.88
CA PHE A 203 -1.21 15.52 -3.83
C PHE A 203 0.20 15.75 -4.40
N ALA A 204 0.60 14.93 -5.38
CA ALA A 204 1.90 15.04 -6.06
C ALA A 204 1.96 16.25 -7.00
N ASN A 205 0.86 16.57 -7.70
CA ASN A 205 0.76 17.69 -8.62
C ASN A 205 0.95 19.04 -7.91
N GLU A 206 0.24 19.27 -6.80
CA GLU A 206 0.33 20.53 -6.04
C GLU A 206 1.75 20.84 -5.58
N ARG A 207 2.50 19.79 -5.23
CA ARG A 207 3.89 19.85 -4.74
C ARG A 207 4.92 19.82 -5.86
N LEU A 208 4.53 19.71 -7.13
CA LEU A 208 5.42 19.55 -8.29
C LEU A 208 6.37 18.35 -8.15
N TRP A 209 5.89 17.26 -7.55
CA TRP A 209 6.69 16.09 -7.26
C TRP A 209 6.72 15.05 -8.38
N ASN A 210 5.87 15.20 -9.41
CA ASN A 210 5.87 14.28 -10.57
C ASN A 210 7.26 14.11 -11.20
N ARG A 211 8.11 15.15 -11.15
CA ARG A 211 9.49 15.11 -11.65
C ARG A 211 10.40 14.12 -10.90
N PHE A 212 10.04 13.78 -9.66
CA PHE A 212 10.74 12.79 -8.84
C PHE A 212 10.09 11.40 -8.95
N HIS A 213 8.83 11.33 -9.42
CA HIS A 213 8.03 10.11 -9.48
C HIS A 213 8.28 9.33 -10.78
N THR A 214 9.54 8.99 -11.06
CA THR A 214 9.86 8.04 -12.15
C THR A 214 9.54 6.60 -11.70
N PRO A 215 9.22 5.67 -12.61
CA PRO A 215 8.91 4.29 -12.23
C PRO A 215 9.97 3.64 -11.33
N ARG A 216 11.26 3.91 -11.57
CA ARG A 216 12.36 3.39 -10.74
C ARG A 216 12.39 3.99 -9.34
N ASN A 217 12.11 5.28 -9.20
CA ASN A 217 12.11 5.91 -7.88
C ASN A 217 10.94 5.41 -7.06
N ILE A 218 9.76 5.28 -7.67
CA ILE A 218 8.55 4.84 -6.99
C ILE A 218 8.64 3.35 -6.61
N VAL A 219 9.16 2.48 -7.47
CA VAL A 219 9.32 1.06 -7.11
C VAL A 219 10.34 0.87 -5.96
N LEU A 220 11.40 1.69 -5.91
CA LEU A 220 12.35 1.66 -4.80
C LEU A 220 11.77 2.23 -3.51
N ALA A 221 10.94 3.27 -3.60
CA ALA A 221 10.20 3.78 -2.44
C ALA A 221 9.24 2.71 -1.91
N LEU A 222 8.45 2.08 -2.78
CA LEU A 222 7.56 0.96 -2.44
C LEU A 222 8.32 -0.16 -1.73
N LEU A 223 9.48 -0.58 -2.25
CA LEU A 223 10.31 -1.61 -1.60
C LEU A 223 10.78 -1.17 -0.20
N GLY A 224 11.09 0.11 -0.02
CA GLY A 224 11.42 0.70 1.28
C GLY A 224 10.29 0.53 2.29
N GLU A 225 9.07 0.94 1.92
CA GLU A 225 7.89 0.83 2.81
C GLU A 225 7.52 -0.63 3.11
N VAL A 226 7.77 -1.57 2.18
CA VAL A 226 7.62 -3.00 2.47
C VAL A 226 8.62 -3.46 3.53
N GLY A 227 9.83 -2.88 3.55
CA GLY A 227 10.82 -3.09 4.59
C GLY A 227 10.39 -2.53 5.95
N GLU A 228 9.86 -1.31 5.99
CA GLU A 228 9.32 -0.68 7.21
C GLU A 228 8.15 -1.51 7.78
N LEU A 229 7.25 -2.00 6.91
CA LEU A 229 6.21 -2.96 7.31
C LEU A 229 6.81 -4.26 7.89
N ALA A 230 7.84 -4.83 7.26
CA ALA A 230 8.47 -6.05 7.74
C ALA A 230 9.16 -5.88 9.11
N GLU A 231 9.70 -4.70 9.39
CA GLU A 231 10.34 -4.37 10.67
C GLU A 231 9.37 -4.52 11.85
N LEU A 232 8.08 -4.20 11.66
CA LEU A 232 7.04 -4.36 12.70
C LEU A 232 6.80 -5.84 13.09
N PHE A 233 7.08 -6.79 12.19
CA PHE A 233 6.78 -8.20 12.39
C PHE A 233 8.03 -9.07 12.59
N GLN A 234 9.24 -8.49 12.49
CA GLN A 234 10.49 -9.24 12.45
C GLN A 234 10.73 -10.09 13.71
N TRP A 235 10.29 -9.61 14.88
CA TRP A 235 10.42 -10.30 16.19
C TRP A 235 9.09 -10.82 16.75
N SER A 236 7.98 -10.51 16.08
CA SER A 236 6.64 -10.81 16.60
C SER A 236 6.43 -12.32 16.71
N GLY A 237 6.14 -12.79 17.94
CA GLY A 237 5.87 -14.19 18.25
C GLY A 237 7.08 -15.09 18.50
N ASP A 238 8.31 -14.59 18.26
CA ASP A 238 9.55 -15.34 18.48
C ASP A 238 10.27 -14.93 19.78
N VAL A 239 9.95 -13.76 20.34
CA VAL A 239 10.49 -13.25 21.63
C VAL A 239 9.35 -12.80 22.55
N ASP A 240 9.46 -13.09 23.84
CA ASP A 240 8.52 -12.58 24.85
C ASP A 240 8.75 -11.08 25.04
N LYS A 241 7.67 -10.27 25.03
CA LYS A 241 7.73 -8.81 25.24
C LYS A 241 8.36 -8.39 26.58
N THR A 242 8.60 -9.33 27.49
CA THR A 242 9.20 -9.11 28.81
C THR A 242 10.70 -8.87 28.77
N ASP A 243 11.39 -9.17 27.67
CA ASP A 243 12.85 -9.01 27.57
C ASP A 243 13.28 -7.54 27.32
N GLU A 244 12.34 -6.64 27.03
CA GLU A 244 12.61 -5.20 26.81
C GLU A 244 12.50 -4.34 28.08
N SER A 245 11.93 -4.84 29.18
CA SER A 245 11.72 -4.05 30.41
C SER A 245 12.68 -4.46 31.52
N ASN A 246 13.86 -3.84 31.55
CA ASN A 246 14.69 -3.75 32.77
C ASN A 246 14.51 -2.38 33.48
N ASP A 247 13.37 -1.73 33.27
CA ASP A 247 12.97 -0.55 34.05
C ASP A 247 11.89 -0.95 35.06
N ASN A 248 12.15 -0.68 36.34
CA ASN A 248 11.36 -1.14 37.48
C ASN A 248 10.07 -0.30 37.67
N THR A 249 9.20 -0.30 36.68
CA THR A 249 7.82 0.20 36.83
C THR A 249 6.84 -0.92 36.47
N ALA A 250 6.74 -1.89 37.38
CA ALA A 250 5.66 -2.87 37.36
C ALA A 250 4.34 -2.20 37.75
N GLU A 251 3.77 -1.41 36.83
CA GLU A 251 2.33 -1.23 36.79
C GLU A 251 1.77 -2.25 35.79
N SER A 252 0.85 -3.08 36.27
CA SER A 252 0.13 -4.04 35.45
C SER A 252 -0.61 -3.29 34.35
N VAL A 253 -0.05 -3.25 33.14
CA VAL A 253 -0.77 -2.82 31.95
C VAL A 253 -1.86 -3.85 31.71
N GLY A 254 -3.04 -3.55 32.25
CA GLY A 254 -4.26 -4.31 32.00
C GLY A 254 -4.46 -4.42 30.50
N GLY A 255 -4.63 -5.64 30.01
CA GLY A 255 -5.01 -5.87 28.62
C GLY A 255 -6.20 -5.01 28.24
N ASN A 256 -6.15 -4.48 27.01
CA ASN A 256 -7.14 -3.57 26.44
C ASN A 256 -8.59 -3.98 26.79
N PRO A 257 -9.34 -3.19 27.59
CA PRO A 257 -10.72 -3.51 27.96
C PRO A 257 -11.69 -3.51 26.76
N PHE A 258 -11.34 -2.85 25.66
CA PHE A 258 -12.15 -2.76 24.45
C PHE A 258 -12.08 -4.02 23.56
N ALA A 259 -11.04 -4.85 23.71
CA ALA A 259 -10.88 -6.09 22.95
C ALA A 259 -11.94 -7.17 23.30
N LYS A 260 -12.72 -6.97 24.37
CA LYS A 260 -13.74 -7.94 24.82
C LYS A 260 -15.11 -7.81 24.12
N GLN A 261 -15.37 -6.74 23.37
CA GLN A 261 -16.75 -6.46 22.92
C GLN A 261 -17.03 -6.75 21.43
N SER A 262 -16.02 -7.04 20.60
CA SER A 262 -16.22 -7.30 19.15
C SER A 262 -16.23 -8.78 18.76
N GLY A 263 -15.88 -9.71 19.66
CA GLY A 263 -15.82 -11.14 19.33
C GLY A 263 -14.69 -11.55 18.37
N LEU A 264 -13.78 -10.63 18.01
CA LEU A 264 -12.60 -10.88 17.18
C LEU A 264 -11.33 -10.81 18.06
N MET A 265 -11.05 -11.88 18.81
CA MET A 265 -9.72 -12.09 19.37
C MET A 265 -8.81 -12.59 18.26
N THR A 266 -7.72 -11.90 17.87
CA THR A 266 -6.64 -12.64 17.19
C THR A 266 -5.19 -12.17 17.31
N ILE A 267 -4.83 -10.99 17.83
CA ILE A 267 -3.38 -10.71 18.09
C ILE A 267 -3.08 -9.95 19.41
N GLY A 268 -4.09 -9.42 20.10
CA GLY A 268 -3.85 -8.71 21.38
C GLY A 268 -2.98 -7.45 21.22
N TRP A 269 -3.02 -6.83 20.04
CA TRP A 269 -2.30 -5.60 19.74
C TRP A 269 -2.88 -4.40 20.50
N THR A 270 -2.01 -3.45 20.83
CA THR A 270 -2.42 -2.12 21.28
C THR A 270 -2.96 -1.30 20.10
N GLU A 271 -3.73 -0.25 20.39
CA GLU A 271 -4.21 0.67 19.36
C GLU A 271 -3.05 1.33 18.59
N GLU A 272 -1.94 1.60 19.27
CA GLU A 272 -0.70 2.11 18.65
C GLU A 272 -0.05 1.11 17.69
N GLU A 273 -0.06 -0.19 18.02
CA GLU A 273 0.46 -1.23 17.14
C GLU A 273 -0.40 -1.36 15.88
N VAL A 274 -1.74 -1.33 16.03
CA VAL A 274 -2.68 -1.30 14.89
C VAL A 274 -2.47 -0.06 14.03
N ASP A 275 -2.31 1.12 14.63
CA ASP A 275 -2.03 2.37 13.93
C ASP A 275 -0.73 2.28 13.12
N LYS A 276 0.35 1.76 13.70
CA LYS A 276 1.64 1.57 13.00
C LYS A 276 1.52 0.63 11.82
N VAL A 277 0.93 -0.56 12.00
CA VAL A 277 0.77 -1.51 10.88
C VAL A 277 -0.12 -0.90 9.79
N GLY A 278 -1.23 -0.25 10.16
CA GLY A 278 -2.10 0.43 9.21
C GLY A 278 -1.37 1.52 8.42
N GLN A 279 -0.51 2.28 9.08
CA GLN A 279 0.31 3.32 8.45
C GLN A 279 1.33 2.78 7.44
N GLU A 280 2.00 1.66 7.74
CA GLU A 280 2.99 1.07 6.83
C GLU A 280 2.34 0.37 5.63
N VAL A 281 1.23 -0.34 5.85
CA VAL A 281 0.44 -0.92 4.74
C VAL A 281 -0.12 0.18 3.84
N ALA A 282 -0.54 1.31 4.42
CA ALA A 282 -0.99 2.47 3.66
C ALA A 282 0.12 3.08 2.80
N ASP A 283 1.33 3.24 3.32
CA ASP A 283 2.46 3.78 2.55
C ASP A 283 2.83 2.88 1.36
N VAL A 284 2.89 1.54 1.57
CA VAL A 284 3.08 0.59 0.46
C VAL A 284 1.99 0.76 -0.60
N THR A 285 0.73 0.91 -0.16
CA THR A 285 -0.43 1.07 -1.06
C THR A 285 -0.38 2.39 -1.83
N ILE A 286 0.02 3.48 -1.20
CA ILE A 286 0.16 4.80 -1.83
C ILE A 286 1.18 4.73 -2.96
N TYR A 287 2.37 4.16 -2.73
CA TYR A 287 3.37 4.01 -3.78
C TYR A 287 2.96 2.99 -4.84
N LEU A 288 2.24 1.93 -4.49
CA LEU A 288 1.71 0.95 -5.44
C LEU A 288 0.71 1.59 -6.42
N ILE A 289 -0.28 2.31 -5.89
CA ILE A 289 -1.26 3.04 -6.69
C ILE A 289 -0.55 4.09 -7.54
N ARG A 290 0.42 4.81 -6.96
CA ARG A 290 1.19 5.80 -7.71
C ARG A 290 2.00 5.18 -8.84
N LEU A 291 2.60 4.00 -8.62
CA LEU A 291 3.35 3.26 -9.65
C LEU A 291 2.42 2.81 -10.78
N ALA A 292 1.26 2.25 -10.44
CA ALA A 292 0.26 1.84 -11.42
C ALA A 292 -0.23 3.04 -12.26
N ASP A 293 -0.50 4.18 -11.62
CA ASP A 293 -0.91 5.42 -12.26
C ASP A 293 0.11 5.90 -13.31
N ILE A 294 1.37 6.05 -12.91
CA ILE A 294 2.43 6.48 -13.83
C ILE A 294 2.74 5.41 -14.89
N CYS A 295 2.53 4.13 -14.62
CA CYS A 295 2.71 3.06 -15.61
C CYS A 295 1.49 2.87 -16.53
N HIS A 296 0.40 3.61 -16.31
CA HIS A 296 -0.87 3.50 -17.03
C HIS A 296 -1.48 2.10 -16.93
N VAL A 297 -1.40 1.48 -15.75
CA VAL A 297 -2.00 0.19 -15.43
C VAL A 297 -3.25 0.42 -14.58
N SER A 298 -4.40 -0.10 -15.01
CA SER A 298 -5.61 -0.11 -14.19
C SER A 298 -5.47 -1.16 -13.09
N LEU A 299 -5.15 -0.71 -11.87
CA LEU A 299 -4.85 -1.59 -10.75
C LEU A 299 -6.08 -2.43 -10.33
N ALA A 300 -7.25 -1.81 -10.21
CA ALA A 300 -8.48 -2.47 -9.82
C ALA A 300 -8.90 -3.58 -10.79
N LYS A 301 -9.02 -3.27 -12.09
CA LYS A 301 -9.35 -4.25 -13.12
C LYS A 301 -8.42 -5.43 -13.13
N ASN A 302 -7.13 -5.14 -13.00
CA ASN A 302 -6.12 -6.18 -13.05
C ASN A 302 -6.15 -7.07 -11.81
N ALA A 303 -6.42 -6.51 -10.62
CA ALA A 303 -6.65 -7.30 -9.42
C ALA A 303 -7.89 -8.22 -9.56
N VAL A 304 -9.01 -7.69 -10.07
CA VAL A 304 -10.22 -8.47 -10.35
C VAL A 304 -9.92 -9.63 -11.31
N ARG A 305 -9.27 -9.35 -12.44
CA ARG A 305 -8.85 -10.38 -13.41
C ARG A 305 -8.02 -11.49 -12.76
N LEU A 306 -7.03 -11.13 -11.95
CA LEU A 306 -6.18 -12.11 -11.27
C LEU A 306 -6.95 -12.96 -10.25
N LEU A 307 -7.97 -12.40 -9.58
CA LEU A 307 -8.83 -13.15 -8.66
C LEU A 307 -9.74 -14.13 -9.43
N GLU A 308 -10.30 -13.71 -10.56
CA GLU A 308 -11.08 -14.57 -11.46
C GLU A 308 -10.24 -15.73 -11.99
N GLU A 309 -9.01 -15.47 -12.44
CA GLU A 309 -8.06 -16.50 -12.91
C GLU A 309 -7.70 -17.49 -11.79
N ARG A 310 -7.59 -17.04 -10.53
CA ARG A 310 -7.37 -17.94 -9.39
C ARG A 310 -8.57 -18.83 -9.12
N GLY A 311 -9.79 -18.28 -9.14
CA GLY A 311 -11.03 -19.02 -8.92
C GLY A 311 -11.30 -20.04 -10.03
N ALA A 312 -11.08 -19.66 -11.29
CA ALA A 312 -11.25 -20.57 -12.42
C ALA A 312 -10.30 -21.78 -12.37
N ASN A 313 -9.06 -21.59 -11.88
CA ASN A 313 -8.11 -22.69 -11.74
C ASN A 313 -8.45 -23.67 -10.60
N THR A 314 -9.27 -23.25 -9.61
CA THR A 314 -9.74 -24.14 -8.54
C THR A 314 -10.94 -25.01 -8.94
N ASP A 315 -11.74 -24.59 -9.92
CA ASP A 315 -12.92 -25.33 -10.39
C ASP A 315 -12.60 -26.46 -11.38
N VAL A 316 -11.34 -26.60 -11.80
CA VAL A 316 -10.87 -27.57 -12.81
C VAL A 316 -10.21 -28.82 -12.17
N LEU A 317 -10.21 -28.92 -10.83
CA LEU A 317 -9.68 -30.07 -10.06
C LEU A 317 -10.79 -30.79 -9.29
#